data_AF-A0A4R6PIV9-F1
#
_entry.id   AF-A0A4R6PIV9-F1
#
_cell.length_a   1.000
_cell.length_b   1.000
_cell.length_c   1.000
_cell.angle_alpha   90.00
_cell.angle_beta   90.00
_cell.angle_gamma   90.00
#
_symmetry.space_group_name_H-M   'P 1'
#
loop_
_entity.id
_entity.type
_entity.pdbx_description
1 polymer ?
#
loop_
_entity_poly.entity_id
_entity_poly.type
_entity_poly.pdbx_seq_one_letter_code
_entity_poly.pdbx_strand_id
1 'polypeptide(L)'
;MTTHLSRVAKFARWVPVAAVLAETAVGAYWDLARISYVRESFDHLGYPMYFATVLGVAKTAALATILTPGHPRTKEWAYAGLVFVYGGAAASHLAVGDGPDKWAMPLFFTAATFAARAWLPTGGSTTAALRSLTGSRTSIA
;
A
#
# COMPACT_ATOMS: atom_id res chain seq x y z
N MET A 1 7.95 -27.17 16.36
CA MET A 1 8.76 -26.01 16.77
C MET A 1 7.97 -24.74 16.48
N THR A 2 7.15 -24.29 17.44
CA THR A 2 6.27 -23.13 17.31
C THR A 2 7.05 -21.86 17.62
N THR A 3 7.35 -21.05 16.60
CA THR A 3 8.03 -19.76 16.75
C THR A 3 7.11 -18.77 17.49
N HIS A 4 7.35 -18.58 18.79
CA HIS A 4 6.79 -17.47 19.54
C HIS A 4 7.39 -16.15 19.03
N LEU A 5 6.83 -15.59 17.96
CA LEU A 5 7.14 -14.22 17.52
C LEU A 5 6.84 -13.28 18.70
N SER A 6 7.88 -12.61 19.20
CA SER A 6 7.79 -11.67 20.33
C SER A 6 6.73 -10.59 20.04
N ARG A 7 6.11 -10.03 21.09
CA ARG A 7 5.15 -8.91 20.94
C ARG A 7 5.76 -7.75 20.15
N VAL A 8 7.07 -7.52 20.30
CA VAL A 8 7.87 -6.55 19.56
C VAL A 8 7.88 -6.87 18.05
N ALA A 9 8.13 -8.11 17.65
CA ALA A 9 8.09 -8.51 16.23
C ALA A 9 6.70 -8.33 15.60
N LYS A 10 5.63 -8.50 16.39
CA LYS A 10 4.25 -8.26 15.94
C LYS A 10 3.89 -6.78 15.77
N PHE A 11 4.55 -5.88 16.49
CA PHE A 11 4.40 -4.43 16.30
C PHE A 11 5.30 -3.92 15.17
N ALA A 12 6.54 -4.42 15.07
CA ALA A 12 7.49 -4.01 14.04
C ALA A 12 6.95 -4.18 12.60
N ARG A 13 6.17 -5.24 12.35
CA ARG A 13 5.54 -5.47 11.03
C ARG A 13 4.55 -4.38 10.60
N TRP A 14 4.04 -3.58 11.53
CA TRP A 14 3.10 -2.49 11.22
C TRP A 14 3.80 -1.20 10.80
N VAL A 15 5.11 -1.07 11.02
CA VAL A 15 5.88 0.13 10.67
C VAL A 15 5.77 0.49 9.18
N PRO A 16 6.07 -0.41 8.21
CA PRO A 16 5.95 -0.05 6.79
C PRO A 16 4.51 0.22 6.38
N VAL A 17 3.54 -0.46 7.01
CA VAL A 17 2.12 -0.22 6.74
C VAL A 17 1.73 1.18 7.17
N ALA A 18 2.12 1.59 8.38
CA ALA A 18 1.83 2.92 8.89
C ALA A 18 2.52 4.01 8.05
N ALA A 19 3.79 3.80 7.66
CA ALA A 19 4.51 4.74 6.81
C ALA A 19 3.84 4.90 5.43
N VAL A 20 3.49 3.80 4.76
CA VAL A 20 2.81 3.82 3.45
C VAL A 20 1.44 4.49 3.57
N LEU A 21 0.66 4.17 4.62
CA LEU A 21 -0.66 4.77 4.81
C LEU A 21 -0.58 6.27 5.10
N ALA A 22 0.37 6.69 5.94
CA ALA A 22 0.58 8.10 6.25
C ALA A 22 0.96 8.89 4.99
N GLU A 23 1.96 8.41 4.24
CA GLU A 23 2.38 9.02 2.99
C GLU A 23 1.24 9.03 1.96
N THR A 24 0.50 7.92 1.81
CA THR A 24 -0.62 7.84 0.87
C THR A 24 -1.70 8.87 1.23
N ALA A 25 -1.99 9.07 2.52
CA ALA A 25 -2.98 10.05 2.99
C ALA A 25 -2.55 11.49 2.68
N VAL A 26 -1.30 11.83 2.95
CA VAL A 26 -0.73 13.15 2.64
C VAL A 26 -0.72 13.37 1.14
N GLY A 27 -0.23 12.41 0.36
CA GLY A 27 -0.20 12.48 -1.10
C GLY A 27 -1.59 12.57 -1.73
N ALA A 28 -2.59 11.85 -1.20
CA ALA A 28 -3.97 11.95 -1.67
C ALA A 28 -4.53 13.36 -1.48
N TYR A 29 -4.29 13.95 -0.30
CA TYR A 29 -4.69 15.32 -0.01
C TYR A 29 -3.98 16.31 -0.95
N TRP A 30 -2.67 16.21 -1.13
CA TRP A 30 -1.92 17.11 -2.01
C TRP A 30 -2.40 17.05 -3.46
N ASP A 31 -2.65 15.85 -3.98
CA ASP A 31 -3.13 15.63 -5.34
C ASP A 31 -4.55 16.20 -5.55
N LEU A 32 -5.45 15.98 -4.60
CA LEU A 32 -6.83 16.49 -4.65
C LEU A 32 -6.90 18.00 -4.45
N ALA A 33 -6.12 18.54 -3.52
CA ALA A 33 -6.01 19.97 -3.26
C ALA A 33 -5.24 20.71 -4.38
N ARG A 34 -4.49 19.96 -5.21
CA ARG A 34 -3.63 20.48 -6.27
C ARG A 34 -2.75 21.62 -5.75
N ILE A 35 -2.02 21.35 -4.66
CA ILE A 35 -1.12 22.33 -4.06
C ILE A 35 -0.03 22.76 -5.06
N SER A 36 0.64 23.89 -4.81
CA SER A 36 1.70 24.42 -5.72
C SER A 36 2.74 23.36 -6.07
N TYR A 37 3.22 22.60 -5.08
CA TYR A 37 4.16 21.49 -5.28
C TYR A 37 3.67 20.47 -6.33
N VAL A 38 2.42 20.02 -6.23
CA VAL A 38 1.85 19.05 -7.20
C VAL A 38 1.72 19.68 -8.58
N ARG A 39 1.32 20.95 -8.65
CA ARG A 39 1.20 21.65 -9.95
C ARG A 39 2.55 21.77 -10.65
N GLU A 40 3.57 22.19 -9.92
CA GLU A 40 4.95 22.33 -10.42
C GLU A 40 5.51 20.97 -10.85
N SER A 41 5.33 19.93 -10.04
CA SER A 41 5.74 18.57 -10.40
C SER A 41 5.04 18.05 -11.66
N PHE A 42 3.72 18.28 -11.80
CA PHE A 42 2.97 17.81 -12.95
C PHE A 42 3.34 18.59 -14.23
N ASP A 43 3.55 19.90 -14.12
CA ASP A 43 4.00 20.73 -15.24
C ASP A 43 5.38 20.29 -15.73
N HIS A 44 6.32 20.08 -14.81
CA HIS A 44 7.66 19.55 -15.10
C HIS A 44 7.62 18.17 -15.78
N LEU A 45 6.74 17.28 -15.32
CA LEU A 45 6.57 15.94 -15.90
C LEU A 45 5.72 15.94 -17.19
N GLY A 46 5.14 17.07 -17.58
CA GLY A 46 4.24 17.16 -18.73
C GLY A 46 2.89 16.48 -18.53
N TYR A 47 2.46 16.26 -17.29
CA TYR A 47 1.18 15.63 -16.97
C TYR A 47 0.04 16.64 -16.91
N PRO A 48 -1.12 16.32 -17.53
CA PRO A 48 -2.28 17.17 -17.44
C PRO A 48 -2.86 17.16 -16.01
N MET A 49 -3.33 18.32 -15.54
CA MET A 49 -3.73 18.50 -14.13
C MET A 49 -4.90 17.63 -13.67
N TYR A 50 -5.76 17.16 -14.58
CA TYR A 50 -6.82 16.22 -14.21
C TYR A 50 -6.25 14.88 -13.71
N PHE A 51 -5.04 14.51 -14.14
CA PHE A 51 -4.39 13.27 -13.71
C PHE A 51 -4.06 13.30 -12.21
N ALA A 52 -3.79 14.48 -11.63
CA ALA A 52 -3.64 14.64 -10.19
C ALA A 52 -4.94 14.24 -9.46
N THR A 53 -6.11 14.65 -9.97
CA THR A 53 -7.39 14.23 -9.39
C THR A 53 -7.60 12.71 -9.48
N VAL A 54 -7.20 12.09 -10.59
CA VAL A 54 -7.26 10.63 -10.73
C VAL A 54 -6.37 9.93 -9.70
N LEU A 55 -5.12 10.39 -9.54
CA LEU A 55 -4.20 9.83 -8.54
C LEU A 55 -4.70 10.04 -7.11
N GLY A 56 -5.21 11.23 -6.79
CA GLY A 56 -5.77 11.55 -5.48
C GLY A 56 -6.94 10.63 -5.12
N VAL A 57 -7.91 10.46 -6.03
CA VAL A 57 -9.04 9.53 -5.85
C VAL A 57 -8.56 8.09 -5.70
N ALA A 58 -7.60 7.65 -6.51
CA ALA A 58 -7.04 6.30 -6.43
C ALA A 58 -6.34 6.04 -5.08
N LYS A 59 -5.54 7.00 -4.59
CA LYS A 59 -4.90 6.94 -3.26
C LYS A 59 -5.94 6.87 -2.14
N THR A 60 -7.00 7.69 -2.20
CA THR A 60 -8.10 7.64 -1.23
C THR A 60 -8.82 6.29 -1.24
N ALA A 61 -9.08 5.72 -2.41
CA ALA A 61 -9.70 4.40 -2.54
C ALA A 61 -8.79 3.29 -1.98
N ALA A 62 -7.47 3.38 -2.20
CA ALA A 62 -6.49 2.46 -1.62
C ALA A 62 -6.48 2.53 -0.09
N LEU A 63 -6.47 3.74 0.50
CA LEU A 63 -6.57 3.93 1.96
C LEU A 63 -7.83 3.29 2.53
N ALA A 64 -9.00 3.61 1.96
CA ALA A 64 -10.28 3.05 2.41
C ALA A 64 -10.26 1.52 2.35
N THR A 65 -9.70 0.95 1.29
CA THR A 65 -9.59 -0.49 1.10
C THR A 65 -8.67 -1.15 2.12
N ILE A 66 -7.50 -0.58 2.37
CA ILE A 66 -6.51 -1.16 3.30
C ILE A 66 -7.04 -1.11 4.74
N LEU A 67 -7.69 0.00 5.12
CA LEU A 67 -8.27 0.19 6.45
C LEU A 67 -9.51 -0.68 6.70
N THR A 68 -10.28 -1.02 5.66
CA THR A 68 -11.46 -1.86 5.80
C THR A 68 -11.09 -3.32 6.10
N PRO A 69 -11.59 -3.93 7.20
CA PRO A 69 -11.32 -5.34 7.50
C PRO A 69 -12.06 -6.29 6.52
N GLY A 70 -11.60 -7.54 6.41
CA GLY A 70 -12.38 -8.62 5.76
C GLY A 70 -12.27 -8.78 4.24
N HIS A 71 -11.55 -7.91 3.52
CA HIS A 71 -11.51 -7.90 2.05
C HIS A 71 -10.10 -8.18 1.47
N PRO A 72 -9.59 -9.43 1.52
CA PRO A 72 -8.20 -9.73 1.18
C PRO A 72 -7.85 -9.47 -0.29
N ARG A 73 -8.72 -9.85 -1.24
CA ARG A 73 -8.47 -9.61 -2.67
C ARG A 73 -8.44 -8.12 -3.01
N THR A 74 -9.39 -7.34 -2.50
CA THR A 74 -9.43 -5.89 -2.74
C THR A 74 -8.19 -5.21 -2.19
N LYS A 75 -7.66 -5.66 -1.04
CA LYS A 75 -6.38 -5.17 -0.50
C LYS A 75 -5.21 -5.44 -1.43
N GLU A 76 -5.16 -6.62 -2.07
CA GLU A 76 -4.11 -6.91 -3.05
C GLU A 76 -4.13 -5.92 -4.22
N TRP A 77 -5.31 -5.60 -4.73
CA TRP A 77 -5.48 -4.57 -5.76
C TRP A 77 -5.08 -3.18 -5.27
N ALA A 78 -5.41 -2.82 -4.02
CA ALA A 78 -4.99 -1.54 -3.44
C ALA A 78 -3.46 -1.44 -3.33
N TYR A 79 -2.79 -2.49 -2.83
CA TYR A 79 -1.33 -2.52 -2.78
C TYR A 79 -0.70 -2.48 -4.18
N ALA A 80 -1.24 -3.21 -5.15
CA ALA A 80 -0.77 -3.15 -6.54
C ALA A 80 -0.94 -1.74 -7.13
N GLY A 81 -2.08 -1.09 -6.89
CA GLY A 81 -2.33 0.28 -7.29
C GLY A 81 -1.30 1.26 -6.71
N LEU A 82 -0.99 1.14 -5.41
CA LEU A 82 0.04 1.96 -4.77
C LEU A 82 1.44 1.73 -5.34
N VAL A 83 1.78 0.49 -5.70
CA VAL A 83 3.03 0.19 -6.42
C VAL A 83 3.08 0.92 -7.76
N PHE A 84 1.98 0.97 -8.52
CA PHE A 84 1.95 1.74 -9.77
C PHE A 84 2.00 3.24 -9.55
N VAL A 85 1.38 3.77 -8.49
CA VAL A 85 1.44 5.19 -8.14
C VAL A 85 2.88 5.60 -7.81
N TYR A 86 3.53 4.90 -6.87
CA TYR A 86 4.87 5.24 -6.42
C TYR A 86 5.94 4.88 -7.46
N GLY A 87 5.83 3.71 -8.07
CA GLY A 87 6.74 3.26 -9.11
C GLY A 87 6.61 4.08 -10.38
N GLY A 88 5.39 4.47 -10.75
CA GLY A 88 5.12 5.38 -11.86
C GLY A 88 5.71 6.76 -11.62
N ALA A 89 5.58 7.32 -10.40
CA ALA A 89 6.24 8.59 -10.05
C ALA A 89 7.77 8.50 -10.17
N ALA A 90 8.39 7.43 -9.63
CA ALA A 90 9.82 7.20 -9.77
C ALA A 90 10.24 7.10 -11.25
N ALA A 91 9.53 6.29 -12.03
CA ALA A 91 9.78 6.10 -13.46
C ALA A 91 9.61 7.40 -14.26
N SER A 92 8.61 8.22 -13.93
CA SER A 92 8.38 9.52 -14.60
C SER A 92 9.56 10.46 -14.40
N HIS A 93 10.01 10.60 -13.15
CA HIS A 93 11.17 11.45 -12.81
C HIS A 93 12.45 10.94 -13.47
N LEU A 94 12.67 9.62 -13.49
CA LEU A 94 13.80 9.02 -14.22
C LEU A 94 13.72 9.30 -15.73
N ALA A 95 12.53 9.24 -16.32
CA ALA A 95 12.33 9.44 -17.76
C ALA A 95 12.63 10.87 -18.22
N VAL A 96 12.37 11.88 -17.37
CA VAL A 96 12.73 13.28 -17.66
C VAL A 96 14.15 13.66 -17.25
N GLY A 97 14.92 12.71 -16.69
CA GLY A 97 16.32 12.91 -16.33
C GLY A 97 16.55 13.57 -14.96
N ASP A 98 15.58 13.50 -14.05
CA ASP A 98 15.71 14.10 -12.73
C ASP A 98 16.73 13.36 -11.84
N GLY A 99 17.28 14.12 -10.88
CA GLY A 99 18.16 13.61 -9.85
C GLY A 99 17.47 12.69 -8.81
N PRO A 100 18.28 12.00 -7.99
CA PRO A 100 17.77 11.10 -6.93
C PRO A 100 16.90 11.79 -5.90
N ASP A 101 17.00 13.11 -5.74
CA ASP A 101 16.13 13.91 -4.88
C ASP A 101 14.65 13.81 -5.27
N LYS A 102 14.34 13.48 -6.54
CA LYS A 102 12.96 13.35 -7.03
C LYS A 102 12.46 11.92 -7.08
N TRP A 103 13.27 10.96 -7.51
CA TRP A 103 12.81 9.57 -7.71
C TRP A 103 13.10 8.63 -6.53
N ALA A 104 14.04 8.95 -5.63
CA ALA A 104 14.44 8.02 -4.57
C ALA A 104 13.32 7.80 -3.54
N MET A 105 12.62 8.86 -3.14
CA MET A 105 11.51 8.74 -2.18
C MET A 105 10.33 7.92 -2.74
N PRO A 106 9.82 8.20 -3.96
CA PRO A 106 8.82 7.33 -4.59
C PRO A 106 9.29 5.87 -4.72
N LEU A 107 10.57 5.64 -5.07
CA LEU A 107 11.10 4.28 -5.15
C LEU A 107 11.14 3.58 -3.79
N PHE A 108 11.53 4.30 -2.72
CA PHE A 108 11.47 3.81 -1.35
C PHE A 108 10.04 3.40 -0.96
N PHE A 109 9.04 4.24 -1.25
CA PHE A 109 7.64 3.91 -0.95
C PHE A 109 7.10 2.75 -1.80
N THR A 110 7.62 2.56 -3.01
CA THR A 110 7.34 1.37 -3.82
C THR A 110 7.82 0.11 -3.10
N ALA A 111 9.08 0.11 -2.64
CA ALA A 111 9.64 -1.01 -1.87
C ALA A 111 8.91 -1.23 -0.53
N ALA A 112 8.58 -0.15 0.18
CA ALA A 112 7.81 -0.20 1.42
C ALA A 112 6.41 -0.78 1.20
N THR A 113 5.77 -0.50 0.05
CA THR A 113 4.45 -1.05 -0.31
C THR A 113 4.53 -2.57 -0.52
N PHE A 114 5.58 -3.07 -1.18
CA PHE A 114 5.84 -4.52 -1.27
C PHE A 114 6.09 -5.15 0.10
N ALA A 115 6.91 -4.51 0.95
CA ALA A 115 7.17 -4.98 2.31
C ALA A 115 5.89 -5.01 3.16
N ALA A 116 5.08 -3.96 3.11
CA ALA A 116 3.78 -3.88 3.77
C ALA A 116 2.85 -5.02 3.33
N ARG A 117 2.78 -5.30 2.02
CA ARG A 117 1.99 -6.41 1.48
C ARG A 117 2.52 -7.79 1.92
N ALA A 118 3.83 -7.97 2.00
CA ALA A 118 4.44 -9.24 2.39
C ALA A 118 4.29 -9.56 3.88
N TRP A 119 4.27 -8.53 4.74
CA TRP A 119 4.29 -8.71 6.20
C TRP A 119 2.91 -8.73 6.87
N LEU A 120 1.84 -8.34 6.15
CA LEU A 120 0.46 -8.48 6.60
C LEU A 120 -0.09 -9.88 6.27
N PRO A 121 -0.47 -10.69 7.29
CA PRO A 121 -1.10 -11.98 7.04
C PRO A 121 -2.42 -11.80 6.31
N THR A 122 -2.60 -12.45 5.16
CA THR A 122 -3.93 -12.63 4.57
C THR A 122 -4.75 -13.47 5.54
N GLY A 123 -5.96 -13.02 5.87
CA GLY A 123 -6.81 -13.55 6.96
C GLY A 123 -7.35 -14.97 6.77
N GLY A 124 -6.59 -15.88 6.16
CA GLY A 124 -6.97 -17.29 5.98
C GLY A 124 -6.73 -18.18 7.20
N SER A 125 -5.98 -17.71 8.21
CA SER A 125 -5.65 -18.53 9.39
C SER A 125 -6.84 -18.78 10.31
N THR A 126 -7.81 -17.87 10.39
CA THR A 126 -8.98 -18.03 11.26
C THR A 126 -9.97 -19.04 10.69
N THR A 127 -10.22 -19.00 9.38
CA THR A 127 -11.18 -19.91 8.70
C THR A 127 -10.63 -21.32 8.57
N ALA A 128 -9.32 -21.47 8.33
CA ALA A 128 -8.66 -22.78 8.30
C ALA A 128 -8.62 -23.44 9.69
N ALA A 129 -8.36 -22.67 10.75
CA ALA A 129 -8.37 -23.15 12.13
C ALA A 129 -9.79 -23.51 12.62
N LEU A 130 -10.81 -22.74 12.24
CA LEU A 130 -12.20 -23.07 12.53
C LEU A 130 -12.63 -24.36 11.82
N ARG A 131 -12.25 -24.56 10.55
CA ARG A 131 -12.57 -25.76 9.78
C ARG A 131 -11.88 -27.03 10.30
N SER A 132 -10.66 -26.93 10.84
CA SER A 132 -10.01 -28.07 11.50
C SER A 132 -10.66 -28.48 12.82
N LEU A 133 -11.32 -27.54 13.51
CA LEU A 133 -12.05 -27.82 14.75
C LEU A 133 -13.43 -28.45 14.50
N THR A 134 -14.05 -28.16 13.35
CA THR A 134 -15.34 -28.75 12.98
C THR A 134 -15.20 -30.11 12.28
N GLY A 135 -14.03 -30.42 11.71
CA GLY A 135 -13.81 -31.64 10.92
C GLY A 135 -13.45 -32.91 11.68
N SER A 136 -13.26 -32.87 13.01
CA SER A 136 -12.75 -34.02 13.79
C SER A 136 -13.79 -34.85 14.55
N ARG A 137 -15.10 -34.61 14.35
CA ARG A 137 -16.16 -35.22 15.19
C ARG A 137 -17.03 -36.33 14.57
N THR A 138 -16.73 -36.84 13.38
CA THR A 138 -17.52 -37.94 12.78
C THR A 138 -16.64 -39.06 12.22
N SER A 139 -16.09 -39.89 13.10
CA SER A 139 -15.62 -41.24 12.76
C SER A 139 -15.51 -42.10 14.02
N ILE A 140 -16.64 -42.33 14.69
CA ILE A 140 -16.81 -43.49 15.58
C ILE A 140 -18.21 -44.05 15.30
N ALA A 141 -18.30 -44.96 14.36
CA ALA A 141 -19.33 -45.98 14.24
C ALA A 141 -18.80 -47.09 13.32
#